data_AF-A0A7C4HL34-F1
#
_entry.id   AF-A0A7C4HL34-F1
#
_cell.length_a   1.000
_cell.length_b   1.000
_cell.length_c   1.000
_cell.angle_alpha   90.00
_cell.angle_beta   90.00
_cell.angle_gamma   90.00
#
_symmetry.space_group_name_H-M   'P 1'
#
loop_
_entity.id
_entity.type
_entity.pdbx_description
1 polymer ?
#
loop_
_entity_poly.entity_id
_entity_poly.type
_entity_poly.pdbx_seq_one_letter_code
_entity_poly.pdbx_strand_id
1 'polypeptide(L)'
;MSYRSAWTIFSICFVLMVIFFIYTGMSPWASFAAALAGVITWFAMTQVWGRIGFTDEPCYTFTPGFIKLLVWPTDYGLPITSTDLAIMPTLTRHFIAHRAVAGWGGSFYTVASGYSIARLTGVNPRNMIKVVAIALFTSILVGHMMQIMIPGIFGGKLRLGSLVLTMNIESFSWALWDRPTSTPISEVGSHIALGFIFMVVMRYLTTRILWLPDPLVVIVAWNWISSLHGLWFVALVDLIVKYLILKIGGSKLYEERTTPFIGGYMLGYALEVLIADVGFLTLFPLTA
;
A
#
# COMPACT_ATOMS: atom_id res chain seq x y z
N MET A 1 23.35 8.30 5.23
CA MET A 1 23.24 6.97 5.87
C MET A 1 23.97 5.99 4.96
N SER A 2 24.77 5.06 5.48
CA SER A 2 25.43 4.08 4.60
C SER A 2 24.42 3.01 4.18
N TYR A 3 24.63 2.44 2.99
CA TYR A 3 23.82 1.32 2.49
C TYR A 3 23.79 0.16 3.47
N ARG A 4 24.94 -0.14 4.09
CA ARG A 4 25.08 -1.17 5.13
C ARG A 4 24.17 -0.91 6.35
N SER A 5 24.11 0.34 6.83
CA SER A 5 23.22 0.68 7.95
C SER A 5 21.75 0.52 7.58
N ALA A 6 21.36 0.88 6.35
CA ALA A 6 20.00 0.72 5.86
C ALA A 6 19.55 -0.75 5.91
N TRP A 7 20.37 -1.65 5.36
CA TRP A 7 20.09 -3.09 5.37
C TRP A 7 20.14 -3.69 6.77
N THR A 8 21.04 -3.22 7.63
CA THR A 8 21.09 -3.70 9.02
C THR A 8 19.80 -3.35 9.77
N ILE A 9 19.33 -2.10 9.64
CA ILE A 9 18.07 -1.66 10.26
C ILE A 9 16.88 -2.44 9.68
N PHE A 10 16.84 -2.60 8.36
CA PHE A 10 15.80 -3.39 7.70
C PHE A 10 15.75 -4.83 8.22
N SER A 11 16.88 -5.53 8.27
CA SER A 11 16.95 -6.91 8.76
C SER A 11 16.53 -7.03 10.22
N ILE A 12 16.94 -6.09 11.08
CA ILE A 12 16.53 -6.06 12.49
C ILE A 12 15.02 -5.87 12.60
N CYS A 13 14.45 -4.86 11.92
CA CYS A 13 13.01 -4.61 11.95
C CYS A 13 12.19 -5.78 11.39
N PHE A 14 12.70 -6.44 10.35
CA PHE A 14 12.07 -7.63 9.78
C PHE A 14 12.03 -8.78 10.80
N VAL A 15 13.15 -9.08 11.45
CA VAL A 15 13.23 -10.13 12.48
C VAL A 15 12.33 -9.79 13.67
N LEU A 16 12.32 -8.54 14.12
CA LEU A 16 11.44 -8.09 15.21
C LEU A 16 9.97 -8.24 14.85
N MET A 17 9.58 -7.97 13.60
CA MET A 17 8.21 -8.18 13.13
C MET A 17 7.82 -9.67 13.15
N VAL A 18 8.72 -10.56 12.71
CA VAL A 18 8.50 -12.00 12.77
C VAL A 18 8.36 -12.48 14.21
N ILE A 19 9.23 -12.02 15.12
CA ILE A 19 9.15 -12.33 16.56
C ILE A 19 7.84 -11.83 17.16
N PHE A 20 7.39 -10.63 16.77
CA PHE A 20 6.12 -10.08 17.21
C PHE A 20 4.94 -10.97 16.79
N PHE A 21 4.89 -11.43 15.56
CA PHE A 21 3.85 -12.36 15.10
C PHE A 21 3.92 -13.73 15.82
N ILE A 22 5.12 -14.27 16.04
CA ILE A 22 5.28 -15.50 16.83
C ILE A 22 4.75 -15.30 18.26
N TYR A 23 5.02 -14.15 18.88
CA TYR A 23 4.51 -13.81 20.21
C TYR A 23 2.97 -13.75 20.26
N THR A 24 2.31 -13.38 19.16
CA THR A 24 0.84 -13.44 19.06
C THR A 24 0.27 -14.86 18.91
N GLY A 25 1.12 -15.88 18.89
CA GLY A 25 0.72 -17.30 18.80
C GLY A 25 0.70 -17.85 17.38
N MET A 26 1.24 -17.12 16.39
CA MET A 26 1.39 -17.61 15.02
C MET A 26 2.58 -18.55 14.88
N SER A 27 2.54 -19.48 13.92
CA SER A 27 3.69 -20.34 13.61
C SER A 27 4.86 -19.51 13.05
N PRO A 28 6.11 -19.95 13.24
CA PRO A 28 7.28 -19.24 12.70
C PRO A 28 7.23 -19.05 11.18
N TRP A 29 6.73 -20.05 10.46
CA TRP A 29 6.64 -20.00 8.99
C TRP A 29 5.56 -19.03 8.51
N ALA A 30 4.36 -19.08 9.10
CA ALA A 30 3.29 -18.13 8.77
C ALA A 30 3.68 -16.69 9.12
N SER A 31 4.36 -16.50 10.25
CA SER A 31 4.91 -15.19 10.68
C SER A 31 5.92 -14.63 9.68
N PHE A 32 6.84 -15.48 9.21
CA PHE A 32 7.82 -15.11 8.18
C PHE A 32 7.13 -14.74 6.86
N ALA A 33 6.21 -15.58 6.38
CA ALA A 33 5.49 -15.36 5.14
C ALA A 33 4.67 -14.06 5.17
N ALA A 34 3.99 -13.78 6.29
CA ALA A 34 3.23 -12.55 6.50
C ALA A 34 4.12 -11.29 6.44
N ALA A 35 5.24 -11.29 7.17
CA ALA A 35 6.18 -10.17 7.16
C ALA A 35 6.81 -9.95 5.77
N LEU A 36 7.22 -11.03 5.11
CA LEU A 36 7.80 -10.98 3.77
C LEU A 36 6.81 -10.44 2.74
N ALA A 37 5.58 -10.94 2.76
CA ALA A 37 4.52 -10.49 1.87
C ALA A 37 4.28 -8.98 2.02
N GLY A 38 4.18 -8.47 3.25
CA GLY A 38 3.98 -7.05 3.50
C GLY A 38 5.11 -6.17 2.99
N VAL A 39 6.36 -6.59 3.14
CA VAL A 39 7.51 -5.87 2.57
C VAL A 39 7.42 -5.84 1.04
N ILE A 40 7.19 -6.99 0.40
CA ILE A 40 7.08 -7.07 -1.06
C ILE A 40 5.91 -6.20 -1.55
N THR A 41 4.76 -6.24 -0.87
CA THR A 41 3.58 -5.43 -1.12
C THR A 41 3.92 -3.97 -1.19
N TRP A 42 4.40 -3.42 -0.09
CA TRP A 42 4.54 -1.99 -0.02
C TRP A 42 5.75 -1.48 -0.76
N PHE A 43 6.77 -2.32 -1.00
CA PHE A 43 7.84 -1.97 -1.91
C PHE A 43 7.32 -1.84 -3.35
N ALA A 44 6.53 -2.81 -3.84
CA ALA A 44 5.92 -2.76 -5.16
C ALA A 44 4.92 -1.60 -5.28
N MET A 45 4.03 -1.44 -4.31
CA MET A 45 3.03 -0.36 -4.30
C MET A 45 3.64 1.03 -4.19
N THR A 46 4.78 1.19 -3.51
CA THR A 46 5.50 2.48 -3.48
C THR A 46 6.11 2.80 -4.84
N GLN A 47 6.53 1.79 -5.62
CA GLN A 47 6.99 2.02 -7.00
C GLN A 47 5.83 2.41 -7.93
N VAL A 48 4.67 1.76 -7.80
CA VAL A 48 3.47 2.11 -8.56
C VAL A 48 3.05 3.54 -8.23
N TRP A 49 2.93 3.85 -6.93
CA TRP A 49 2.56 5.18 -6.46
C TRP A 49 3.55 6.26 -6.89
N GLY A 50 4.85 6.03 -6.70
CA GLY A 50 5.89 7.01 -7.03
C GLY A 50 6.08 7.27 -8.54
N ARG A 51 5.54 6.42 -9.42
CA ARG A 51 5.67 6.56 -10.88
C ARG A 51 4.38 6.95 -11.57
N ILE A 52 3.25 6.40 -11.12
CA ILE A 52 1.96 6.50 -11.78
C ILE A 52 1.01 7.40 -10.96
N GLY A 53 1.33 7.69 -9.69
CA GLY A 53 0.43 8.42 -8.79
C GLY A 53 -0.80 7.60 -8.36
N PHE A 54 -0.75 6.27 -8.56
CA PHE A 54 -1.85 5.37 -8.26
C PHE A 54 -1.49 4.41 -7.13
N THR A 55 -2.47 4.06 -6.31
CA THR A 55 -2.35 3.01 -5.30
C THR A 55 -3.51 2.04 -5.45
N ASP A 56 -3.16 0.77 -5.53
CA ASP A 56 -4.12 -0.32 -5.54
C ASP A 56 -4.48 -0.76 -4.10
N GLU A 57 -5.38 -1.73 -3.98
CA GLU A 57 -5.71 -2.45 -2.75
C GLU A 57 -5.18 -3.89 -2.81
N PRO A 58 -3.87 -4.11 -2.50
CA PRO A 58 -3.20 -5.42 -2.57
C PRO A 58 -3.92 -6.58 -1.88
N CYS A 59 -4.70 -6.28 -0.84
CA CYS A 59 -5.42 -7.23 0.00
C CYS A 59 -6.45 -8.09 -0.75
N TYR A 60 -6.86 -7.68 -1.94
CA TYR A 60 -7.87 -8.40 -2.70
C TYR A 60 -7.31 -9.42 -3.67
N THR A 61 -6.01 -9.40 -3.94
CA THR A 61 -5.41 -10.24 -4.98
C THR A 61 -4.04 -10.74 -4.54
N PHE A 62 -3.05 -9.86 -4.60
CA PHE A 62 -1.66 -10.27 -4.66
C PHE A 62 -1.10 -10.69 -3.29
N THR A 63 -1.38 -9.94 -2.21
CA THR A 63 -0.81 -10.25 -0.89
C THR A 63 -1.35 -11.55 -0.29
N PRO A 64 -2.68 -11.78 -0.21
CA PRO A 64 -3.18 -13.05 0.28
C PRO A 64 -2.74 -14.20 -0.63
N GLY A 65 -2.69 -13.99 -1.96
CA GLY A 65 -2.19 -14.99 -2.90
C GLY A 65 -0.74 -15.40 -2.64
N PHE A 66 0.16 -14.44 -2.40
CA PHE A 66 1.56 -14.72 -2.09
C PHE A 66 1.73 -15.50 -0.78
N ILE A 67 0.99 -15.12 0.27
CA ILE A 67 1.02 -15.85 1.56
C ILE A 67 0.45 -17.25 1.40
N LYS A 68 -0.67 -17.38 0.69
CA LYS A 68 -1.29 -18.66 0.41
C LYS A 68 -0.32 -19.59 -0.32
N LEU A 69 0.36 -19.11 -1.38
CA LEU A 69 1.34 -19.90 -2.12
C LEU A 69 2.48 -20.43 -1.22
N LEU A 70 2.90 -19.67 -0.21
CA LEU A 70 4.00 -20.06 0.68
C LEU A 70 3.59 -20.97 1.84
N VAL A 71 2.36 -20.83 2.35
CA VAL A 71 1.94 -21.48 3.59
C VAL A 71 0.85 -22.53 3.36
N TRP A 72 -0.13 -22.24 2.51
CA TRP A 72 -1.32 -23.08 2.27
C TRP A 72 -1.71 -23.13 0.79
N PRO A 73 -0.81 -23.59 -0.11
CA PRO A 73 -0.98 -23.43 -1.55
C PRO A 73 -2.26 -24.09 -2.08
N THR A 74 -2.61 -25.26 -1.54
CA THR A 74 -3.74 -26.07 -2.02
C THR A 74 -4.98 -25.98 -1.13
N ASP A 75 -4.91 -25.28 0.00
CA ASP A 75 -5.98 -25.36 1.00
C ASP A 75 -7.14 -24.40 0.70
N TYR A 76 -8.33 -24.86 1.08
CA TYR A 76 -9.60 -24.19 0.83
C TYR A 76 -10.51 -24.30 2.04
N GLY A 77 -11.12 -23.18 2.46
CA GLY A 77 -12.16 -23.17 3.49
C GLY A 77 -11.81 -23.93 4.77
N LEU A 78 -10.57 -23.77 5.27
CA LEU A 78 -10.09 -24.52 6.43
C LEU A 78 -10.87 -24.15 7.70
N PRO A 79 -11.23 -25.13 8.55
CA PRO A 79 -11.81 -24.84 9.85
C PRO A 79 -10.79 -24.13 10.74
N ILE A 80 -11.24 -23.12 11.49
CA ILE A 80 -10.37 -22.37 12.40
C ILE A 80 -9.97 -23.28 13.58
N THR A 81 -8.77 -23.84 13.48
CA THR A 81 -8.20 -24.77 14.46
C THR A 81 -6.89 -24.26 15.06
N SER A 82 -6.35 -23.15 14.54
CA SER A 82 -5.11 -22.53 15.01
C SER A 82 -5.17 -21.01 14.88
N THR A 83 -4.29 -20.32 15.60
CA THR A 83 -4.10 -18.87 15.53
C THR A 83 -3.81 -18.40 14.10
N ASP A 84 -3.01 -19.18 13.36
CA ASP A 84 -2.68 -18.88 11.97
C ASP A 84 -3.93 -18.80 11.09
N LEU A 85 -4.82 -19.79 11.22
CA LEU A 85 -6.06 -19.85 10.44
C LEU A 85 -7.07 -18.77 10.85
N ALA A 86 -7.08 -18.40 12.14
CA ALA A 86 -7.95 -17.36 12.67
C ALA A 86 -7.51 -15.95 12.22
N ILE A 87 -6.23 -15.62 12.40
CA ILE A 87 -5.75 -14.23 12.30
C ILE A 87 -5.28 -13.88 10.89
N MET A 88 -4.73 -14.84 10.12
CA MET A 88 -4.12 -14.54 8.82
C MET A 88 -5.08 -13.84 7.85
N PRO A 89 -6.36 -14.24 7.68
CA PRO A 89 -7.26 -13.53 6.76
C PRO A 89 -7.41 -12.04 7.10
N THR A 90 -7.53 -11.74 8.39
CA THR A 90 -7.63 -10.36 8.87
C THR A 90 -6.30 -9.61 8.73
N LEU A 91 -5.19 -10.27 9.08
CA LEU A 91 -3.84 -9.72 9.00
C LEU A 91 -3.48 -9.34 7.56
N THR A 92 -3.68 -10.26 6.63
CA THR A 92 -3.43 -10.05 5.20
C THR A 92 -4.33 -8.97 4.63
N ARG A 93 -5.61 -8.94 5.01
CA ARG A 93 -6.53 -7.96 4.46
C ARG A 93 -6.31 -6.55 4.99
N HIS A 94 -6.27 -6.37 6.31
CA HIS A 94 -6.33 -5.05 6.94
C HIS A 94 -4.95 -4.48 7.27
N PHE A 95 -4.14 -5.24 7.98
CA PHE A 95 -2.89 -4.72 8.53
C PHE A 95 -1.78 -4.70 7.48
N ILE A 96 -1.65 -5.79 6.72
CA ILE A 96 -0.52 -5.98 5.80
C ILE A 96 -0.76 -5.32 4.45
N ALA A 97 -1.98 -5.31 3.90
CA ALA A 97 -2.15 -5.04 2.47
C ALA A 97 -3.42 -4.29 2.06
N HIS A 98 -4.08 -3.60 2.98
CA HIS A 98 -5.27 -2.82 2.63
C HIS A 98 -4.92 -1.55 1.81
N ARG A 99 -5.69 -0.49 2.00
CA ARG A 99 -5.51 0.81 1.34
C ARG A 99 -4.29 1.49 1.94
N ALA A 100 -3.74 2.48 1.23
CA ALA A 100 -2.72 3.37 1.78
C ALA A 100 -3.09 3.97 3.15
N VAL A 101 -4.37 4.24 3.40
CA VAL A 101 -4.86 4.80 4.67
C VAL A 101 -5.01 3.78 5.79
N ALA A 102 -4.83 2.48 5.52
CA ALA A 102 -5.08 1.40 6.46
C ALA A 102 -3.89 0.43 6.54
N GLY A 103 -3.41 0.18 7.75
CA GLY A 103 -2.29 -0.74 7.98
C GLY A 103 -0.93 -0.15 7.58
N TRP A 104 -0.08 -0.97 6.95
CA TRP A 104 1.33 -0.63 6.72
C TRP A 104 1.56 0.42 5.63
N GLY A 105 0.62 0.58 4.69
CA GLY A 105 0.81 1.41 3.49
C GLY A 105 1.09 2.88 3.77
N GLY A 106 0.32 3.47 4.69
CA GLY A 106 0.46 4.89 5.02
C GLY A 106 1.81 5.20 5.62
N SER A 107 2.33 4.28 6.43
CA SER A 107 3.69 4.39 6.98
C SER A 107 4.74 4.33 5.87
N PHE A 108 4.63 3.39 4.93
CA PHE A 108 5.56 3.27 3.82
C PHE A 108 5.58 4.52 2.93
N TYR A 109 4.41 5.04 2.54
CA TYR A 109 4.31 6.23 1.70
C TYR A 109 4.79 7.49 2.41
N THR A 110 4.44 7.65 3.69
CA THR A 110 4.90 8.80 4.49
C THR A 110 6.41 8.81 4.59
N VAL A 111 7.03 7.66 4.86
CA VAL A 111 8.49 7.55 4.96
C VAL A 111 9.16 7.78 3.61
N ALA A 112 8.67 7.14 2.54
CA ALA A 112 9.21 7.32 1.19
C ALA A 112 9.14 8.78 0.72
N SER A 113 7.99 9.42 0.91
CA SER A 113 7.77 10.84 0.58
C SER A 113 8.67 11.74 1.42
N GLY A 114 8.78 11.46 2.72
CA GLY A 114 9.63 12.21 3.63
C GLY A 114 11.11 12.15 3.23
N TYR A 115 11.61 10.99 2.83
CA TYR A 115 12.98 10.86 2.32
C TYR A 115 13.18 11.57 0.98
N SER A 116 12.16 11.62 0.12
CA SER A 116 12.19 12.39 -1.12
C SER A 116 12.32 13.89 -0.85
N ILE A 117 11.49 14.43 0.06
CA ILE A 117 11.54 15.83 0.48
C ILE A 117 12.87 16.15 1.17
N ALA A 118 13.36 15.28 2.05
CA ALA A 118 14.65 15.45 2.72
C ALA A 118 15.80 15.56 1.72
N ARG A 119 15.76 14.76 0.64
CA ARG A 119 16.75 14.86 -0.45
C ARG A 119 16.67 16.19 -1.18
N LEU A 120 15.47 16.67 -1.49
CA LEU A 120 15.26 17.96 -2.19
C LEU A 120 15.67 19.16 -1.35
N THR A 121 15.51 19.07 -0.03
CA THR A 121 15.81 20.15 0.93
C THR A 121 17.23 20.07 1.53
N GLY A 122 18.04 19.10 1.12
CA GLY A 122 19.40 18.92 1.62
C GLY A 122 19.48 18.43 3.08
N VAL A 123 18.40 17.90 3.64
CA VAL A 123 18.36 17.37 5.02
C VAL A 123 19.14 16.06 5.10
N ASN A 124 19.99 15.94 6.13
CA ASN A 124 20.78 14.73 6.34
C ASN A 124 19.87 13.50 6.59
N PRO A 125 20.05 12.38 5.88
CA PRO A 125 19.25 11.16 6.07
C PRO A 125 19.26 10.60 7.50
N ARG A 126 20.32 10.86 8.28
CA ARG A 126 20.42 10.46 9.70
C ARG A 126 19.52 11.31 10.62
N ASN A 127 19.22 12.54 10.23
CA ASN A 127 18.24 13.35 10.96
C ASN A 127 16.83 12.94 10.52
N MET A 128 16.64 12.63 9.24
CA MET A 128 15.37 12.15 8.72
C MET A 128 14.86 10.89 9.46
N ILE A 129 15.73 9.89 9.69
CA ILE A 129 15.31 8.68 10.41
C ILE A 129 14.81 8.97 11.83
N LYS A 130 15.42 9.94 12.53
CA LYS A 130 15.00 10.34 13.88
C LYS A 130 13.63 11.01 13.84
N VAL A 131 13.43 11.93 12.89
CA VAL A 131 12.16 12.63 12.69
C VAL A 131 11.06 11.62 12.33
N VAL A 132 11.32 10.72 11.39
CA VAL A 132 10.40 9.66 11.00
C VAL A 132 10.03 8.77 12.18
N ALA A 133 11.00 8.33 12.98
CA ALA A 133 10.75 7.46 14.12
C ALA A 133 9.83 8.15 15.15
N ILE A 134 10.14 9.41 15.49
CA ILE A 134 9.32 10.20 16.44
C ILE A 134 7.92 10.46 15.86
N ALA A 135 7.83 10.84 14.59
CA ALA A 135 6.56 11.13 13.93
C ALA A 135 5.66 9.89 13.82
N LEU A 136 6.21 8.74 13.41
CA LEU A 136 5.45 7.49 13.34
C LEU A 136 4.99 7.03 14.72
N PHE A 137 5.87 7.08 15.73
CA PHE A 137 5.50 6.71 17.10
C PHE A 137 4.39 7.60 17.65
N THR A 138 4.51 8.92 17.48
CA THR A 138 3.49 9.89 17.90
C THR A 138 2.18 9.68 17.13
N SER A 139 2.27 9.43 15.83
CA SER A 139 1.11 9.18 14.96
C SER A 139 0.34 7.92 15.36
N ILE A 140 1.03 6.84 15.76
CA ILE A 140 0.37 5.63 16.26
C ILE A 140 -0.44 5.95 17.52
N LEU A 141 0.14 6.69 18.48
CA LEU A 141 -0.54 7.03 19.73
C LEU A 141 -1.74 7.97 19.50
N VAL A 142 -1.49 9.09 18.82
CA VAL A 142 -2.52 10.11 18.56
C VAL A 142 -3.59 9.55 17.63
N GLY A 143 -3.21 8.84 16.57
CA GLY A 143 -4.12 8.24 15.62
C GLY A 143 -5.09 7.25 16.28
N HIS A 144 -4.59 6.43 17.21
CA HIS A 144 -5.44 5.51 17.96
C HIS A 144 -6.42 6.24 18.88
N MET A 145 -5.96 7.29 19.59
CA MET A 145 -6.83 8.13 20.41
C MET A 145 -7.92 8.82 19.57
N MET A 146 -7.55 9.43 18.44
CA MET A 146 -8.48 10.15 17.57
C MET A 146 -9.49 9.20 16.91
N GLN A 147 -9.07 7.98 16.52
CA GLN A 147 -9.96 6.97 15.95
C GLN A 147 -11.05 6.53 16.94
N ILE A 148 -10.79 6.62 18.25
CA ILE A 148 -11.76 6.35 19.32
C ILE A 148 -12.60 7.60 19.59
N MET A 149 -11.95 8.75 19.79
CA MET A 149 -12.59 9.99 20.24
C MET A 149 -13.53 10.59 19.20
N ILE A 150 -13.12 10.69 17.92
CA ILE A 150 -13.91 11.37 16.88
C ILE A 150 -15.28 10.70 16.71
N PRO A 151 -15.39 9.38 16.42
CA PRO A 151 -16.69 8.74 16.28
C PRO A 151 -17.52 8.83 17.56
N GLY A 152 -16.87 8.76 18.72
CA GLY A 152 -17.51 8.88 20.04
C GLY A 152 -18.23 10.20 20.27
N ILE A 153 -17.62 11.32 19.84
CA ILE A 153 -18.16 12.67 20.00
C ILE A 153 -19.33 12.92 19.05
N PHE A 154 -19.28 12.38 17.82
CA PHE A 154 -20.36 12.55 16.83
C PHE A 154 -21.52 11.57 16.98
N GLY A 155 -21.73 11.00 18.18
CA GLY A 155 -22.84 10.08 18.44
C GLY A 155 -22.70 8.72 17.76
N GLY A 156 -21.54 8.44 17.15
CA GLY A 156 -21.14 7.09 16.82
C GLY A 156 -21.03 6.32 18.11
N LYS A 157 -22.10 5.59 18.48
CA LYS A 157 -22.11 4.77 19.69
C LYS A 157 -20.86 3.94 19.68
N LEU A 158 -19.96 4.25 20.61
CA LEU A 158 -18.68 3.62 20.89
C LEU A 158 -18.93 2.20 21.40
N ARG A 159 -19.55 1.40 20.54
CA ARG A 159 -19.49 -0.03 20.65
C ARG A 159 -18.16 -0.45 20.03
N LEU A 160 -17.04 0.06 20.57
CA LEU A 160 -15.74 -0.62 20.38
C LEU A 160 -15.90 -2.08 20.79
N GLY A 161 -16.75 -2.33 21.80
CA GLY A 161 -17.39 -3.62 22.07
C GLY A 161 -18.09 -4.18 20.83
N SER A 162 -19.28 -3.71 20.42
CA SER A 162 -20.00 -4.45 19.35
C SER A 162 -19.36 -4.43 17.98
N LEU A 163 -18.67 -3.42 17.45
CA LEU A 163 -18.10 -3.53 16.10
C LEU A 163 -16.90 -4.48 16.08
N VAL A 164 -16.05 -4.49 17.10
CA VAL A 164 -14.94 -5.47 17.23
C VAL A 164 -15.43 -6.84 17.69
N LEU A 165 -16.48 -6.91 18.52
CA LEU A 165 -17.11 -8.16 18.99
C LEU A 165 -18.16 -8.73 18.03
N THR A 166 -18.65 -7.97 17.04
CA THR A 166 -19.60 -8.43 16.00
C THR A 166 -18.98 -8.51 14.62
N MET A 167 -17.79 -7.94 14.40
CA MET A 167 -16.98 -8.30 13.24
C MET A 167 -16.58 -9.75 13.40
N ASN A 168 -17.30 -10.62 12.70
CA ASN A 168 -16.90 -12.00 12.56
C ASN A 168 -15.52 -11.99 11.89
N ILE A 169 -14.51 -12.50 12.59
CA ILE A 169 -13.14 -12.64 12.07
C ILE A 169 -13.16 -13.45 10.76
N GLU A 170 -14.14 -14.34 10.60
CA GLU A 170 -14.38 -15.10 9.37
C GLU A 170 -14.93 -14.26 8.22
N SER A 171 -15.47 -13.05 8.43
CA SER A 171 -15.95 -12.18 7.34
C SER A 171 -14.88 -11.83 6.32
N PHE A 172 -13.60 -12.03 6.65
CA PHE A 172 -12.46 -11.77 5.77
C PHE A 172 -11.79 -13.03 5.22
N SER A 173 -12.34 -14.20 5.54
CA SER A 173 -11.89 -15.50 5.04
C SER A 173 -11.77 -15.53 3.52
N TRP A 174 -12.72 -14.93 2.81
CA TRP A 174 -12.87 -15.09 1.36
C TRP A 174 -11.64 -14.68 0.53
N ALA A 175 -10.89 -13.66 0.95
CA ALA A 175 -9.75 -13.19 0.18
C ALA A 175 -8.57 -14.18 0.19
N LEU A 176 -8.46 -14.97 1.26
CA LEU A 176 -7.40 -15.96 1.45
C LEU A 176 -7.91 -17.39 1.18
N TRP A 177 -9.07 -17.75 1.72
CA TRP A 177 -9.58 -19.12 1.70
C TRP A 177 -10.40 -19.45 0.45
N ASP A 178 -11.17 -18.53 -0.11
CA ASP A 178 -12.11 -18.83 -1.21
C ASP A 178 -11.45 -18.83 -2.61
N ARG A 179 -10.12 -18.68 -2.67
CA ARG A 179 -9.35 -18.64 -3.92
C ARG A 179 -8.27 -19.72 -3.92
N PRO A 180 -8.62 -21.01 -4.06
CA PRO A 180 -7.63 -22.08 -4.09
C PRO A 180 -6.88 -22.06 -5.42
N THR A 181 -5.59 -22.40 -5.39
CA THR A 181 -4.85 -22.74 -6.61
C THR A 181 -4.78 -24.25 -6.72
N SER A 182 -5.18 -24.80 -7.87
CA SER A 182 -5.14 -26.25 -8.11
C SER A 182 -3.72 -26.80 -8.22
N THR A 183 -2.72 -25.92 -8.34
CA THR A 183 -1.31 -26.27 -8.56
C THR A 183 -0.46 -25.81 -7.37
N PRO A 184 0.41 -26.69 -6.83
CA PRO A 184 1.32 -26.32 -5.75
C PRO A 184 2.40 -25.34 -6.23
N ILE A 185 3.07 -24.66 -5.27
CA ILE A 185 4.12 -23.68 -5.58
C ILE A 185 5.28 -24.27 -6.41
N SER A 186 5.55 -25.57 -6.28
CA SER A 186 6.55 -26.28 -7.08
C SER A 186 6.26 -26.25 -8.58
N GLU A 187 4.98 -26.18 -8.96
CA GLU A 187 4.53 -26.12 -10.35
C GLU A 187 4.29 -24.68 -10.83
N VAL A 188 3.94 -23.78 -9.90
CA VAL A 188 3.77 -22.34 -10.19
C VAL A 188 5.12 -21.61 -10.24
N GLY A 189 6.19 -22.18 -9.67
CA GLY A 189 7.53 -21.59 -9.64
C GLY A 189 8.07 -21.21 -11.03
N SER A 190 7.78 -22.02 -12.06
CA SER A 190 8.14 -21.71 -13.46
C SER A 190 7.39 -20.47 -13.98
N HIS A 191 6.12 -20.30 -13.63
CA HIS A 191 5.31 -19.13 -14.00
C HIS A 191 5.81 -17.87 -13.29
N ILE A 192 6.17 -17.97 -12.01
CA ILE A 192 6.76 -16.87 -11.24
C ILE A 192 8.11 -16.47 -11.86
N ALA A 193 8.96 -17.44 -12.20
CA ALA A 193 10.24 -17.20 -12.83
C ALA A 193 10.10 -16.55 -14.22
N LEU A 194 9.16 -17.03 -15.03
CA LEU A 194 8.84 -16.43 -16.33
C LEU A 194 8.34 -15.00 -16.18
N GLY A 195 7.43 -14.74 -15.22
CA GLY A 195 6.96 -13.39 -14.91
C GLY A 195 8.09 -12.47 -14.48
N PHE A 196 9.00 -12.95 -13.62
CA PHE A 196 10.19 -12.20 -13.20
C PHE A 196 11.11 -11.87 -14.39
N ILE A 197 11.45 -12.86 -15.21
CA ILE A 197 12.30 -12.66 -16.40
C ILE A 197 11.63 -11.67 -17.35
N PHE A 198 10.33 -11.82 -17.62
CA PHE A 198 9.57 -10.90 -18.45
C PHE A 198 9.64 -9.47 -17.91
N MET A 199 9.41 -9.27 -16.61
CA MET A 199 9.49 -7.95 -15.99
C MET A 199 10.89 -7.33 -16.08
N VAL A 200 11.95 -8.11 -15.87
CA VAL A 200 13.34 -7.65 -16.00
C VAL A 200 13.67 -7.26 -17.43
N VAL A 201 13.31 -8.10 -18.40
CA VAL A 201 13.53 -7.84 -19.83
C VAL A 201 12.76 -6.61 -20.28
N MET A 202 11.47 -6.53 -19.97
CA MET A 202 10.65 -5.37 -20.31
C MET A 202 11.19 -4.09 -19.66
N ARG A 203 11.63 -4.17 -18.40
CA ARG A 203 12.25 -3.03 -17.74
C ARG A 203 13.53 -2.60 -18.43
N TYR A 204 14.38 -3.54 -18.85
CA TYR A 204 15.54 -3.22 -19.66
C TYR A 204 15.14 -2.56 -20.99
N LEU A 205 14.15 -3.09 -21.70
CA LEU A 205 13.67 -2.54 -22.97
C LEU A 205 13.11 -1.11 -22.82
N THR A 206 12.34 -0.83 -21.77
CA THR A 206 11.84 0.55 -21.52
C THR A 206 12.95 1.57 -21.29
N THR A 207 14.14 1.16 -20.82
CA THR A 207 15.29 2.07 -20.72
C THR A 207 15.98 2.34 -22.06
N ARG A 208 15.70 1.53 -23.08
CA ARG A 208 16.26 1.65 -24.43
C ARG A 208 15.26 2.23 -25.44
N ILE A 209 13.98 1.94 -25.26
CA ILE A 209 12.89 2.32 -26.16
C ILE A 209 11.97 3.27 -25.40
N LEU A 210 12.07 4.56 -25.69
CA LEU A 210 11.35 5.64 -24.98
C LEU A 210 9.82 5.49 -25.00
N TRP A 211 9.28 4.86 -26.03
CA TRP A 211 7.83 4.74 -26.26
C TRP A 211 7.19 3.52 -25.60
N LEU A 212 8.00 2.65 -24.99
CA LEU A 212 7.51 1.40 -24.43
C LEU A 212 6.96 1.66 -23.01
N PRO A 213 5.74 1.21 -22.67
CA PRO A 213 5.13 1.50 -21.38
C PRO A 213 5.91 0.83 -20.24
N ASP A 214 6.01 1.50 -19.08
CA ASP A 214 6.65 0.92 -17.90
C ASP A 214 5.95 -0.40 -17.53
N PRO A 215 6.67 -1.53 -17.45
CA PRO A 215 6.06 -2.82 -17.14
C PRO A 215 5.36 -2.84 -15.78
N LEU A 216 5.64 -1.90 -14.86
CA LEU A 216 4.90 -1.78 -13.60
C LEU A 216 3.40 -1.49 -13.80
N VAL A 217 3.00 -0.92 -14.93
CA VAL A 217 1.58 -0.67 -15.26
C VAL A 217 0.79 -1.98 -15.34
N VAL A 218 1.46 -3.11 -15.59
CA VAL A 218 0.83 -4.44 -15.61
C VAL A 218 0.12 -4.76 -14.29
N ILE A 219 0.69 -4.33 -13.16
CA ILE A 219 0.08 -4.53 -11.82
C ILE A 219 -1.29 -3.83 -11.77
N VAL A 220 -1.38 -2.62 -12.31
CA VAL A 220 -2.63 -1.85 -12.34
C VAL A 220 -3.59 -2.42 -13.37
N ALA A 221 -3.09 -2.80 -14.54
CA ALA A 221 -3.89 -3.27 -15.67
C ALA A 221 -4.55 -4.64 -15.43
N TRP A 222 -3.86 -5.56 -14.76
CA TRP A 222 -4.39 -6.90 -14.45
C TRP A 222 -5.07 -6.99 -13.10
N ASN A 223 -5.17 -5.88 -12.39
CA ASN A 223 -5.93 -5.84 -11.16
C ASN A 223 -7.44 -5.69 -11.46
N TRP A 224 -8.21 -6.59 -10.88
CA TRP A 224 -9.68 -6.59 -10.96
C TRP A 224 -10.28 -5.29 -10.43
N ILE A 225 -9.78 -4.79 -9.31
CA ILE A 225 -10.32 -3.59 -8.65
C ILE A 225 -10.08 -2.35 -9.49
N SER A 226 -8.91 -2.25 -10.10
CA SER A 226 -8.58 -1.16 -10.99
C SER A 226 -9.55 -1.09 -12.17
N SER A 227 -9.86 -2.25 -12.75
CA SER A 227 -10.82 -2.36 -13.85
C SER A 227 -12.23 -2.00 -13.39
N LEU A 228 -12.66 -2.48 -12.21
CA LEU A 228 -13.98 -2.21 -11.64
C LEU A 228 -14.20 -0.72 -11.34
N HIS A 229 -13.19 -0.03 -10.83
CA HIS A 229 -13.24 1.41 -10.55
C HIS A 229 -13.14 2.28 -11.82
N GLY A 230 -13.01 1.67 -13.00
CA GLY A 230 -12.98 2.39 -14.27
C GLY A 230 -11.67 3.14 -14.53
N LEU A 231 -10.54 2.72 -13.95
CA LEU A 231 -9.24 3.36 -14.20
C LEU A 231 -8.83 3.37 -15.66
N TRP A 232 -9.28 2.38 -16.44
CA TRP A 232 -9.09 2.35 -17.88
C TRP A 232 -9.68 3.59 -18.57
N PHE A 233 -10.81 4.11 -18.09
CA PHE A 233 -11.45 5.29 -18.65
C PHE A 233 -10.67 6.55 -18.31
N VAL A 234 -10.19 6.67 -17.06
CA VAL A 234 -9.33 7.78 -16.64
C VAL A 234 -8.02 7.79 -17.45
N ALA A 235 -7.40 6.62 -17.65
CA ALA A 235 -6.21 6.50 -18.48
C ALA A 235 -6.46 6.87 -19.95
N LEU A 236 -7.64 6.53 -20.49
CA LEU A 236 -8.04 6.93 -21.84
C LEU A 236 -8.19 8.46 -21.95
N VAL A 237 -8.85 9.09 -20.97
CA VAL A 237 -9.01 10.55 -20.91
C VAL A 237 -7.65 11.23 -20.82
N ASP A 238 -6.76 10.75 -19.95
CA ASP A 238 -5.39 11.28 -19.82
C ASP A 238 -4.61 11.16 -21.14
N LEU A 239 -4.75 10.04 -21.84
CA LEU A 239 -4.13 9.85 -23.16
C LEU A 239 -4.67 10.82 -24.21
N ILE A 240 -5.98 11.07 -24.24
CA ILE A 240 -6.61 12.05 -25.14
C ILE A 240 -6.10 13.46 -24.83
N VAL A 241 -6.11 13.85 -23.55
CA VAL A 241 -5.65 15.17 -23.10
C VAL A 241 -4.17 15.36 -23.44
N LYS A 242 -3.32 14.38 -23.13
CA LYS A 242 -1.90 14.40 -23.44
C LYS A 242 -1.65 14.49 -24.94
N TYR A 243 -2.38 13.71 -25.75
CA TYR A 243 -2.29 13.77 -27.20
C TYR A 243 -2.65 15.17 -27.73
N LEU A 244 -3.73 15.78 -27.24
CA LEU A 244 -4.15 17.12 -27.65
C LEU A 244 -3.10 18.18 -27.27
N ILE A 245 -2.57 18.14 -26.05
CA ILE A 245 -1.53 19.09 -25.60
C ILE A 245 -0.29 18.99 -26.49
N LEU A 246 0.20 17.77 -26.72
CA LEU A 246 1.39 17.54 -27.55
C LEU A 246 1.14 17.90 -29.01
N LYS A 247 -0.06 17.67 -29.54
CA LYS A 247 -0.41 18.00 -30.93
C LYS A 247 -0.56 19.51 -31.15
N ILE A 248 -1.15 20.24 -30.20
CA ILE A 248 -1.44 21.67 -30.35
C ILE A 248 -0.20 22.52 -30.03
N GLY A 249 0.50 22.21 -28.93
CA GLY A 249 1.56 23.08 -28.41
C GLY A 249 2.93 22.41 -28.27
N GLY A 250 3.06 21.15 -28.68
CA GLY A 250 4.31 20.40 -28.58
C GLY A 250 4.78 20.20 -27.14
N SER A 251 6.05 19.84 -26.99
CA SER A 251 6.69 19.67 -25.68
C SER A 251 6.74 20.96 -24.86
N LYS A 252 6.85 22.11 -25.53
CA LYS A 252 6.95 23.42 -24.86
C LYS A 252 5.68 23.75 -24.06
N LEU A 253 4.49 23.53 -24.62
CA LEU A 253 3.22 23.72 -23.91
C LEU A 253 3.06 22.74 -22.73
N TYR A 254 3.55 21.52 -22.89
CA TYR A 254 3.51 20.49 -21.87
C TYR A 254 4.39 20.86 -20.65
N GLU A 255 5.64 21.25 -20.88
CA GLU A 255 6.60 21.56 -19.82
C GLU A 255 6.37 22.94 -19.19
N GLU A 256 6.16 23.98 -19.99
CA GLU A 256 6.12 25.36 -19.46
C GLU A 256 4.77 25.76 -18.86
N ARG A 257 3.66 25.14 -19.30
CA ARG A 257 2.31 25.54 -18.87
C ARG A 257 1.52 24.42 -18.23
N THR A 258 1.45 23.27 -18.89
CA THR A 258 0.60 22.16 -18.43
C THR A 258 1.11 21.59 -17.11
N THR A 259 2.40 21.27 -17.02
CA THR A 259 2.97 20.66 -15.81
C THR A 259 2.84 21.58 -14.58
N PRO A 260 3.18 22.89 -14.66
CA PRO A 260 2.94 23.82 -13.55
C PRO A 260 1.46 23.97 -13.20
N PHE A 261 0.56 24.01 -14.20
CA PHE A 261 -0.89 24.11 -13.96
C PHE A 261 -1.42 22.90 -13.17
N ILE A 262 -1.09 21.68 -13.61
CA ILE A 262 -1.49 20.44 -12.91
C ILE A 262 -0.87 20.39 -11.51
N GLY A 263 0.40 20.76 -11.36
CA GLY A 263 1.04 20.86 -10.05
C GLY A 263 0.32 21.85 -9.11
N GLY A 264 -0.08 23.01 -9.63
CA GLY A 264 -0.88 23.99 -8.91
C GLY A 264 -2.28 23.48 -8.54
N TYR A 265 -2.96 22.78 -9.45
CA TYR A 265 -4.25 22.16 -9.20
C TYR A 265 -4.17 21.10 -8.08
N MET A 266 -3.18 20.21 -8.14
CA MET A 266 -2.95 19.20 -7.11
C MET A 266 -2.67 19.82 -5.74
N LEU A 267 -1.84 20.88 -5.70
CA LEU A 267 -1.56 21.61 -4.47
C LEU A 267 -2.82 22.31 -3.93
N GLY A 268 -3.61 22.94 -4.81
CA GLY A 268 -4.86 23.60 -4.45
C GLY A 268 -5.86 22.63 -3.84
N TYR A 269 -6.03 21.45 -4.43
CA TYR A 269 -6.88 20.39 -3.87
C TYR A 269 -6.39 19.92 -2.50
N ALA A 270 -5.08 19.72 -2.33
CA ALA A 270 -4.52 19.33 -1.04
C ALA A 270 -4.75 20.40 0.06
N LEU A 271 -4.65 21.69 -0.30
CA LEU A 271 -4.93 22.80 0.62
C LEU A 271 -6.42 22.92 0.93
N GLU A 272 -7.29 22.70 -0.05
CA GLU A 272 -8.73 22.70 0.14
C GLU A 272 -9.16 21.64 1.15
N VAL A 273 -8.67 20.39 1.02
CA VAL A 273 -8.94 19.32 1.99
C VAL A 273 -8.46 19.71 3.40
N LEU A 274 -7.25 20.29 3.51
CA LEU A 274 -6.73 20.75 4.80
C LEU A 274 -7.61 21.85 5.42
N ILE A 275 -8.05 22.82 4.62
CA ILE A 275 -8.93 23.90 5.08
C ILE A 275 -10.31 23.36 5.45
N ALA A 276 -10.85 22.40 4.68
CA ALA A 276 -12.11 21.75 4.99
C ALA A 276 -12.04 20.99 6.32
N ASP A 277 -10.95 20.25 6.56
CA ASP A 277 -10.73 19.52 7.82
C ASP A 277 -10.58 20.48 9.02
N VAL A 278 -9.79 21.55 8.88
CA VAL A 278 -9.64 22.57 9.93
C VAL A 278 -10.95 23.34 10.15
N GLY A 279 -11.66 23.68 9.07
CA GLY A 279 -12.95 24.33 9.09
C GLY A 279 -14.00 23.47 9.80
N PHE A 280 -14.03 22.18 9.53
CA PHE A 280 -14.88 21.23 10.23
C PHE A 280 -14.58 21.20 11.74
N LEU A 281 -13.32 21.10 12.13
CA LEU A 281 -12.91 21.08 13.54
C LEU A 281 -13.21 22.38 14.29
N THR A 282 -13.21 23.52 13.58
CA THR A 282 -13.46 24.84 14.18
C THR A 282 -14.93 25.23 14.21
N LEU A 283 -15.70 24.89 13.18
CA LEU A 283 -17.14 25.18 13.06
C LEU A 283 -18.01 24.18 13.82
N PHE A 284 -17.54 22.95 13.98
CA PHE A 284 -18.15 21.92 14.82
C PHE A 284 -17.22 21.59 15.99
N PRO A 285 -17.01 22.55 16.92
CA PRO A 285 -16.15 22.33 18.07
C PRO A 285 -16.68 21.13 18.87
N LEU A 286 -15.75 20.28 19.29
CA LEU A 286 -15.98 19.07 20.07
C LEU A 286 -16.70 19.44 21.38
N THR A 287 -18.02 19.52 21.35
CA THR A 287 -18.86 19.75 22.52
C THR A 287 -19.21 18.38 23.09
N ALA A 288 -18.70 18.14 24.30
CA ALA A 288 -18.89 16.92 25.08
C ALA A 288 -20.33 16.75 25.55
#